data_AF-A0A2S9XTX7-F1
#
_entry.id   AF-A0A2S9XTX7-F1
#
_cell.length_a   1.000
_cell.length_b   1.000
_cell.length_c   1.000
_cell.angle_alpha   90.00
_cell.angle_beta   90.00
_cell.angle_gamma   90.00
#
_symmetry.space_group_name_H-M   'P 1'
#
loop_
_entity.id
_entity.type
_entity.pdbx_description
1 polymer ?
#
loop_
_entity_poly.entity_id
_entity_poly.type
_entity_poly.pdbx_seq_one_letter_code
_entity_poly.pdbx_strand_id
1 'polypeptide(L)'
;MSMITAEFSPLASSGTLSLSQRSPVPSKTSNSSTSRRAKRRAAKRGEGESAEVEPEDAPAEQVEAEAAPAYTIDDLAAATSIPSRTIRFYQSSGVLPKPEKIGRIAYYGQQHIERLEMIGKMQDRGLRMRAIKDLVTQVERGDVVLHEWLGLEEQLSSAWVDDGPKLLTRAQLRELIGERRPGFIAELVRAGTLEQHGDDAYLAPSPGLLQVAARLDDAGVSVDVATGAAGILQKHLAKAAKELAGYFADHAGDGFGHGDSVVSISDAFRELRSTGPESVRLIFAREMEQVLRKMVETGETSRIEKKIDKKKRRRKRGAAAGDQ
;
A
#
# COMPACT_ATOMS: atom_id res chain seq x y z
N MET A 1 38.14 3.92 53.19
CA MET A 1 36.90 3.12 53.32
C MET A 1 36.72 2.27 52.07
N SER A 2 36.12 1.09 52.25
CA SER A 2 35.68 0.05 51.30
C SER A 2 35.48 0.52 49.84
N MET A 3 35.99 -0.11 48.77
CA MET A 3 36.10 -1.55 48.42
C MET A 3 34.81 -2.36 48.56
N ILE A 4 34.07 -2.53 47.45
CA ILE A 4 33.24 -3.70 47.20
C ILE A 4 33.52 -4.18 45.76
N THR A 5 34.13 -5.36 45.68
CA THR A 5 34.27 -6.23 44.50
C THR A 5 33.13 -7.27 44.47
N ALA A 6 33.14 -8.15 43.45
CA ALA A 6 32.35 -9.39 43.31
C ALA A 6 30.95 -9.22 42.67
N GLU A 7 30.44 -10.17 41.86
CA GLU A 7 31.10 -11.35 41.27
C GLU A 7 30.41 -11.82 39.98
N PHE A 8 31.07 -12.72 39.25
CA PHE A 8 30.58 -13.36 38.02
C PHE A 8 30.57 -14.88 38.25
N SER A 9 29.40 -15.54 38.21
CA SER A 9 29.35 -17.00 38.03
C SER A 9 27.99 -17.52 37.55
N PRO A 10 27.95 -18.67 36.85
CA PRO A 10 26.80 -19.11 36.06
C PRO A 10 25.97 -20.20 36.74
N LEU A 11 24.76 -20.44 36.21
CA LEU A 11 23.95 -21.61 36.53
C LEU A 11 23.66 -22.42 35.27
N ALA A 12 24.22 -23.63 35.24
CA ALA A 12 23.82 -24.69 34.33
C ALA A 12 23.58 -25.96 35.17
N SER A 13 22.37 -26.52 35.09
CA SER A 13 22.18 -27.97 35.11
C SER A 13 20.75 -28.38 34.74
N SER A 14 20.66 -29.13 33.64
CA SER A 14 19.94 -30.41 33.52
C SER A 14 18.58 -30.60 34.20
N GLY A 15 17.53 -30.74 33.37
CA GLY A 15 16.24 -31.31 33.74
C GLY A 15 15.65 -32.12 32.57
N THR A 16 16.08 -33.36 32.41
CA THR A 16 15.54 -34.29 31.39
C THR A 16 14.17 -34.83 31.81
N LEU A 17 13.18 -34.78 30.93
CA LEU A 17 12.07 -35.75 30.91
C LEU A 17 11.54 -35.94 29.47
N SER A 18 10.79 -37.02 29.27
CA SER A 18 10.65 -37.72 27.98
C SER A 18 9.19 -37.84 27.53
N LEU A 19 8.98 -38.49 26.37
CA LEU A 19 7.69 -38.80 25.71
C LEU A 19 6.92 -37.57 25.14
N SER A 20 6.02 -37.68 24.16
CA SER A 20 5.82 -38.69 23.09
C SER A 20 4.72 -38.17 22.13
N GLN A 21 4.62 -38.81 20.97
CA GLN A 21 3.48 -38.89 20.04
C GLN A 21 3.54 -38.10 18.73
N ARG A 22 3.20 -38.83 17.67
CA ARG A 22 2.99 -38.40 16.29
C ARG A 22 1.50 -38.26 16.00
N SER A 23 1.10 -37.17 15.32
CA SER A 23 0.04 -37.16 14.28
C SER A 23 -1.41 -37.53 14.74
N PRO A 24 -2.46 -37.44 13.88
CA PRO A 24 -2.49 -37.01 12.47
C PRO A 24 -3.54 -35.93 12.12
N VAL A 25 -3.48 -35.51 10.85
CA VAL A 25 -4.45 -34.67 10.12
C VAL A 25 -5.75 -35.45 9.86
N PRO A 26 -6.95 -34.83 9.95
CA PRO A 26 -8.19 -35.42 9.45
C PRO A 26 -8.44 -35.07 7.97
N SER A 27 -8.57 -36.09 7.13
CA SER A 27 -9.13 -35.99 5.78
C SER A 27 -10.66 -35.85 5.84
N LYS A 28 -11.24 -35.13 4.87
CA LYS A 28 -12.69 -35.14 4.61
C LYS A 28 -12.97 -35.66 3.20
N THR A 29 -13.41 -36.91 3.12
CA THR A 29 -14.12 -37.44 1.96
C THR A 29 -15.63 -37.39 2.19
N SER A 30 -16.34 -37.14 1.09
CA SER A 30 -17.78 -37.29 0.85
C SER A 30 -18.58 -38.19 1.80
N ASN A 31 -19.81 -37.76 2.13
CA ASN A 31 -20.96 -38.63 1.90
C ASN A 31 -22.25 -37.84 1.62
N SER A 32 -23.11 -38.44 0.79
CA SER A 32 -24.35 -37.87 0.26
C SER A 32 -25.59 -38.24 1.09
N SER A 33 -26.71 -37.56 0.81
CA SER A 33 -28.10 -38.09 0.87
C SER A 33 -28.58 -38.75 2.19
N THR A 34 -29.68 -38.37 2.82
CA THR A 34 -31.06 -38.54 2.29
C THR A 34 -32.09 -38.03 3.34
N SER A 35 -33.26 -37.57 2.88
CA SER A 35 -34.54 -37.55 3.62
C SER A 35 -34.69 -36.73 4.92
N ARG A 36 -35.63 -35.78 4.90
CA ARG A 36 -36.85 -35.89 5.73
C ARG A 36 -37.98 -34.96 5.26
N ARG A 37 -39.01 -35.59 4.69
CA ARG A 37 -40.35 -35.04 4.46
C ARG A 37 -41.17 -35.20 5.75
N ALA A 38 -41.96 -34.18 6.15
CA ALA A 38 -43.39 -34.26 6.53
C ALA A 38 -43.83 -33.29 7.65
N LYS A 39 -45.15 -32.99 7.61
CA LYS A 39 -46.00 -32.28 8.60
C LYS A 39 -45.82 -30.74 8.61
N ARG A 40 -46.90 -29.93 8.69
CA ARG A 40 -48.33 -30.24 8.95
C ARG A 40 -49.27 -29.14 8.38
N ARG A 41 -50.49 -29.52 8.00
CA ARG A 41 -51.63 -28.65 7.63
C ARG A 41 -52.67 -28.57 8.78
N ALA A 42 -53.59 -27.59 8.69
CA ALA A 42 -54.78 -27.25 9.53
C ALA A 42 -54.58 -25.95 10.32
N ALA A 43 -55.54 -25.03 10.57
CA ALA A 43 -56.99 -24.87 10.27
C ALA A 43 -57.41 -23.40 10.67
N LYS A 44 -58.58 -22.79 10.39
CA LYS A 44 -59.79 -23.03 9.54
C LYS A 44 -60.66 -21.73 9.54
N ARG A 45 -61.13 -21.27 8.35
CA ARG A 45 -62.32 -20.42 8.01
C ARG A 45 -62.77 -19.24 8.91
N GLY A 46 -63.15 -18.14 8.24
CA GLY A 46 -64.13 -17.14 8.70
C GLY A 46 -64.60 -16.24 7.54
N GLU A 47 -65.77 -16.56 6.96
CA GLU A 47 -66.60 -15.68 6.11
C GLU A 47 -67.69 -15.11 7.04
N GLY A 48 -68.28 -13.91 6.91
CA GLY A 48 -68.19 -12.73 6.04
C GLY A 48 -69.36 -11.78 6.41
N GLU A 49 -69.45 -10.55 5.86
CA GLU A 49 -70.69 -9.76 5.64
C GLU A 49 -70.32 -8.47 4.86
N SER A 50 -71.27 -7.80 4.20
CA SER A 50 -71.06 -6.70 3.24
C SER A 50 -71.82 -5.41 3.61
N ALA A 51 -71.69 -4.37 2.76
CA ALA A 51 -72.30 -3.02 2.79
C ALA A 51 -71.50 -1.99 3.63
N GLU A 52 -71.38 -0.71 3.23
CA GLU A 52 -72.14 0.06 2.24
C GLU A 52 -71.22 1.10 1.52
N VAL A 53 -71.71 1.78 0.47
CA VAL A 53 -70.92 2.68 -0.40
C VAL A 53 -71.58 4.06 -0.49
N GLU A 54 -70.78 5.14 -0.45
CA GLU A 54 -70.82 6.38 -1.29
C GLU A 54 -70.11 7.55 -0.55
N PRO A 55 -69.65 8.61 -1.25
CA PRO A 55 -68.45 9.37 -0.87
C PRO A 55 -68.71 10.77 -0.27
N GLU A 56 -67.66 11.39 0.28
CA GLU A 56 -67.56 12.85 0.46
C GLU A 56 -66.24 13.41 -0.10
N ASP A 57 -66.33 14.65 -0.59
CA ASP A 57 -65.33 15.32 -1.42
C ASP A 57 -64.11 15.89 -0.66
N ALA A 58 -62.92 15.65 -1.25
CA ALA A 58 -61.80 16.59 -1.34
C ALA A 58 -61.05 17.03 -0.05
N PRO A 59 -59.81 17.57 -0.17
CA PRO A 59 -59.02 17.76 -1.39
C PRO A 59 -57.86 16.77 -1.53
N ALA A 60 -57.39 16.61 -2.77
CA ALA A 60 -56.14 15.92 -3.04
C ALA A 60 -54.97 16.74 -2.47
N GLU A 61 -54.37 16.24 -1.38
CA GLU A 61 -52.98 16.60 -1.09
C GLU A 61 -52.13 16.20 -2.30
N GLN A 62 -51.46 17.20 -2.86
CA GLN A 62 -50.51 17.01 -3.93
C GLN A 62 -49.33 16.25 -3.35
N VAL A 63 -49.38 14.92 -3.45
CA VAL A 63 -48.15 14.14 -3.54
C VAL A 63 -47.49 14.59 -4.83
N GLU A 64 -46.62 15.59 -4.70
CA GLU A 64 -45.65 15.94 -5.72
C GLU A 64 -44.84 14.67 -5.96
N ALA A 65 -45.24 13.92 -6.98
CA ALA A 65 -44.38 12.93 -7.59
C ALA A 65 -43.19 13.71 -8.12
N GLU A 66 -42.12 13.72 -7.33
CA GLU A 66 -40.82 14.32 -7.64
C GLU A 66 -40.20 13.53 -8.81
N ALA A 67 -40.79 13.76 -9.99
CA ALA A 67 -40.40 13.15 -11.25
C ALA A 67 -39.04 13.72 -11.61
N ALA A 68 -38.00 13.00 -11.19
CA ALA A 68 -36.61 13.40 -11.32
C ALA A 68 -36.31 13.96 -12.71
N PRO A 69 -35.54 15.06 -12.83
CA PRO A 69 -35.29 15.73 -14.09
C PRO A 69 -34.72 14.75 -15.12
N ALA A 70 -35.53 14.51 -16.16
CA ALA A 70 -35.17 13.70 -17.30
C ALA A 70 -34.34 14.57 -18.27
N TYR A 71 -33.03 14.60 -18.07
CA TYR A 71 -32.11 15.38 -18.90
C TYR A 71 -32.07 14.81 -20.33
N THR A 72 -32.09 15.66 -21.36
CA THR A 72 -31.62 15.22 -22.69
C THR A 72 -30.10 15.10 -22.67
N ILE A 73 -29.49 14.57 -23.75
CA ILE A 73 -28.03 14.40 -23.76
C ILE A 73 -27.25 15.72 -23.70
N ASP A 74 -27.81 16.81 -24.21
CA ASP A 74 -27.14 18.10 -24.22
C ASP A 74 -27.39 18.86 -22.89
N ASP A 75 -28.54 18.65 -22.23
CA ASP A 75 -28.75 19.10 -20.84
C ASP A 75 -27.82 18.36 -19.86
N LEU A 76 -27.63 17.04 -20.05
CA LEU A 76 -26.72 16.24 -19.25
C LEU A 76 -25.25 16.67 -19.45
N ALA A 77 -24.89 17.04 -20.68
CA ALA A 77 -23.57 17.59 -20.98
C ALA A 77 -23.33 18.95 -20.31
N ALA A 78 -24.35 19.81 -20.27
CA ALA A 78 -24.29 21.07 -19.54
C ALA A 78 -24.20 20.85 -18.01
N ALA A 79 -25.01 19.93 -17.46
CA ALA A 79 -25.06 19.64 -16.02
C ALA A 79 -23.75 19.00 -15.50
N THR A 80 -23.14 18.10 -16.27
CA THR A 80 -21.91 17.38 -15.87
C THR A 80 -20.62 18.02 -16.35
N SER A 81 -20.69 19.05 -17.20
CA SER A 81 -19.54 19.61 -17.96
C SER A 81 -18.80 18.59 -18.84
N ILE A 82 -19.39 17.41 -19.12
CA ILE A 82 -18.81 16.37 -19.97
C ILE A 82 -19.38 16.50 -21.39
N PRO A 83 -18.56 16.60 -22.45
CA PRO A 83 -19.06 16.76 -23.82
C PRO A 83 -20.02 15.63 -24.25
N SER A 84 -21.09 15.97 -24.97
CA SER A 84 -22.10 15.02 -25.49
C SER A 84 -21.49 13.92 -26.39
N ARG A 85 -20.29 14.11 -26.93
CA ARG A 85 -19.50 13.08 -27.65
C ARG A 85 -18.93 12.02 -26.70
N THR A 86 -18.43 12.46 -25.55
CA THR A 86 -17.85 11.60 -24.50
C THR A 86 -18.94 10.78 -23.80
N ILE A 87 -20.09 11.39 -23.53
CA ILE A 87 -21.28 10.68 -22.99
C ILE A 87 -21.71 9.55 -23.93
N ARG A 88 -21.84 9.82 -25.25
CA ARG A 88 -22.13 8.77 -26.26
C ARG A 88 -21.06 7.68 -26.30
N PHE A 89 -19.77 8.03 -26.13
CA PHE A 89 -18.69 7.05 -26.06
C PHE A 89 -18.84 6.12 -24.83
N TYR A 90 -19.16 6.65 -23.65
CA TYR A 90 -19.40 5.85 -22.44
C TYR A 90 -20.63 4.95 -22.56
N GLN A 91 -21.71 5.45 -23.17
CA GLN A 91 -22.89 4.66 -23.54
C GLN A 91 -22.52 3.51 -24.49
N SER A 92 -21.76 3.79 -25.57
CA SER A 92 -21.33 2.75 -26.53
C SER A 92 -20.33 1.74 -25.94
N SER A 93 -19.55 2.17 -24.94
CA SER A 93 -18.63 1.30 -24.20
C SER A 93 -19.37 0.39 -23.22
N GLY A 94 -20.59 0.76 -22.83
CA GLY A 94 -21.43 0.02 -21.86
C GLY A 94 -21.02 0.25 -20.41
N VAL A 95 -20.45 1.42 -20.08
CA VAL A 95 -20.14 1.82 -18.68
C VAL A 95 -21.23 2.72 -18.08
N LEU A 96 -22.02 3.35 -18.95
CA LEU A 96 -23.19 4.15 -18.60
C LEU A 96 -24.46 3.30 -18.82
N PRO A 97 -25.45 3.32 -17.90
CA PRO A 97 -26.75 2.68 -18.11
C PRO A 97 -27.41 3.10 -19.42
N LYS A 98 -28.36 2.28 -19.89
CA LYS A 98 -29.17 2.64 -21.06
C LYS A 98 -30.17 3.73 -20.65
N PRO A 99 -30.18 4.88 -21.33
CA PRO A 99 -31.18 5.92 -21.09
C PRO A 99 -32.57 5.44 -21.48
N GLU A 100 -33.58 6.02 -20.84
CA GLU A 100 -34.97 5.81 -21.21
C GLU A 100 -35.25 6.43 -22.58
N LYS A 101 -36.13 5.80 -23.36
CA LYS A 101 -36.45 6.25 -24.71
C LYS A 101 -37.93 6.53 -24.83
N ILE A 102 -38.27 7.81 -24.93
CA ILE A 102 -39.64 8.27 -25.19
C ILE A 102 -39.67 8.76 -26.65
N GLY A 103 -40.26 7.94 -27.52
CA GLY A 103 -40.26 8.17 -28.96
C GLY A 103 -38.85 8.13 -29.56
N ARG A 104 -38.37 9.28 -30.07
CA ARG A 104 -37.03 9.43 -30.68
C ARG A 104 -35.98 10.06 -29.75
N ILE A 105 -36.37 10.52 -28.56
CA ILE A 105 -35.51 11.24 -27.63
C ILE A 105 -35.05 10.26 -26.53
N ALA A 106 -33.76 10.36 -26.17
CA ALA A 106 -33.16 9.60 -25.08
C ALA A 106 -33.04 10.51 -23.85
N TYR A 107 -33.57 10.04 -22.73
CA TYR A 107 -33.66 10.74 -21.46
C TYR A 107 -32.78 10.08 -20.40
N TYR A 108 -32.09 10.91 -19.64
CA TYR A 108 -31.10 10.50 -18.65
C TYR A 108 -31.55 11.04 -17.28
N GLY A 109 -31.93 10.15 -16.36
CA GLY A 109 -32.20 10.54 -14.96
C GLY A 109 -30.93 10.63 -14.10
N GLN A 110 -31.10 11.04 -12.83
CA GLN A 110 -30.03 11.31 -11.85
C GLN A 110 -28.92 10.24 -11.77
N GLN A 111 -29.27 8.95 -11.87
CA GLN A 111 -28.32 7.82 -11.88
C GLN A 111 -27.21 7.98 -12.96
N HIS A 112 -27.50 8.66 -14.08
CA HIS A 112 -26.53 8.90 -15.13
C HIS A 112 -25.53 10.00 -14.74
N ILE A 113 -25.93 11.01 -13.97
CA ILE A 113 -25.04 12.05 -13.44
C ILE A 113 -24.06 11.41 -12.45
N GLU A 114 -24.58 10.68 -11.47
CA GLU A 114 -23.78 9.94 -10.47
C GLU A 114 -22.77 9.01 -11.16
N ARG A 115 -23.22 8.25 -12.17
CA ARG A 115 -22.35 7.36 -12.95
C ARG A 115 -21.28 8.13 -13.74
N LEU A 116 -21.60 9.31 -14.28
CA LEU A 116 -20.66 10.14 -15.02
C LEU A 116 -19.57 10.74 -14.11
N GLU A 117 -19.94 11.29 -12.95
CA GLU A 117 -18.97 11.74 -11.94
C GLU A 117 -18.06 10.59 -11.48
N MET A 118 -18.65 9.42 -11.27
CA MET A 118 -17.98 8.20 -10.83
C MET A 118 -16.97 7.70 -11.88
N ILE A 119 -17.30 7.76 -13.18
CA ILE A 119 -16.37 7.49 -14.27
C ILE A 119 -15.23 8.52 -14.30
N GLY A 120 -15.55 9.81 -14.12
CA GLY A 120 -14.56 10.90 -14.04
C GLY A 120 -13.53 10.65 -12.92
N LYS A 121 -14.00 10.38 -11.70
CA LYS A 121 -13.16 10.05 -10.54
C LYS A 121 -12.20 8.88 -10.80
N MET A 122 -12.59 7.86 -11.59
CA MET A 122 -11.69 6.78 -11.99
C MET A 122 -10.70 7.18 -13.08
N GLN A 123 -11.11 8.03 -14.03
CA GLN A 123 -10.24 8.52 -15.10
C GLN A 123 -9.16 9.48 -14.61
N ASP A 124 -9.48 10.35 -13.65
CA ASP A 124 -8.53 11.27 -13.02
C ASP A 124 -7.42 10.51 -12.26
N ARG A 125 -7.75 9.31 -11.75
CA ARG A 125 -6.80 8.36 -11.15
C ARG A 125 -6.03 7.51 -12.19
N GLY A 126 -6.28 7.72 -13.48
CA GLY A 126 -5.54 7.09 -14.59
C GLY A 126 -6.10 5.74 -15.06
N LEU A 127 -7.28 5.31 -14.60
CA LEU A 127 -7.85 4.04 -15.06
C LEU A 127 -8.19 4.05 -16.54
N ARG A 128 -7.83 2.95 -17.22
CA ARG A 128 -8.22 2.72 -18.62
C ARG A 128 -9.68 2.28 -18.70
N MET A 129 -10.39 2.73 -19.74
CA MET A 129 -11.83 2.47 -19.96
C MET A 129 -12.25 0.98 -19.85
N ARG A 130 -11.35 0.02 -20.15
CA ARG A 130 -11.62 -1.42 -19.94
C ARG A 130 -11.75 -1.76 -18.45
N ALA A 131 -10.79 -1.34 -17.61
CA ALA A 131 -10.83 -1.59 -16.18
C ALA A 131 -12.03 -0.89 -15.51
N ILE A 132 -12.37 0.32 -15.94
CA ILE A 132 -13.59 1.04 -15.50
C ILE A 132 -14.83 0.19 -15.79
N LYS A 133 -14.93 -0.42 -16.97
CA LYS A 133 -16.06 -1.28 -17.35
C LYS A 133 -16.13 -2.54 -16.52
N ASP A 134 -15.01 -3.21 -16.32
CA ASP A 134 -14.95 -4.48 -15.57
C ASP A 134 -15.38 -4.25 -14.11
N LEU A 135 -14.86 -3.18 -13.48
CA LEU A 135 -15.24 -2.75 -12.13
C LEU A 135 -16.72 -2.36 -12.02
N VAL A 136 -17.23 -1.54 -12.95
CA VAL A 136 -18.66 -1.18 -13.01
C VAL A 136 -19.54 -2.43 -13.11
N THR A 137 -19.12 -3.43 -13.89
CA THR A 137 -19.86 -4.68 -14.06
C THR A 137 -19.85 -5.54 -12.78
N GLN A 138 -18.75 -5.55 -12.03
CA GLN A 138 -18.67 -6.22 -10.73
C GLN A 138 -19.56 -5.54 -9.68
N VAL A 139 -19.58 -4.20 -9.66
CA VAL A 139 -20.44 -3.42 -8.77
C VAL A 139 -21.93 -3.65 -9.08
N GLU A 140 -22.31 -3.71 -10.35
CA GLU A 140 -23.70 -4.01 -10.77
C GLU A 140 -24.15 -5.44 -10.43
N ARG A 141 -23.21 -6.38 -10.22
CA ARG A 141 -23.49 -7.75 -9.74
C ARG A 141 -23.56 -7.87 -8.23
N GLY A 142 -23.09 -6.86 -7.49
CA GLY A 142 -22.85 -6.94 -6.05
C GLY A 142 -21.57 -7.70 -5.68
N ASP A 143 -20.69 -8.00 -6.64
CA ASP A 143 -19.41 -8.68 -6.40
C ASP A 143 -18.41 -7.76 -5.67
N VAL A 144 -18.51 -6.45 -5.87
CA VAL A 144 -17.61 -5.42 -5.31
C VAL A 144 -18.41 -4.18 -4.92
N VAL A 145 -18.14 -3.61 -3.75
CA VAL A 145 -18.70 -2.33 -3.34
C VAL A 145 -17.75 -1.19 -3.76
N LEU A 146 -18.22 -0.28 -4.61
CA LEU A 146 -17.33 0.68 -5.27
C LEU A 146 -16.58 1.62 -4.31
N HIS A 147 -17.22 2.07 -3.24
CA HIS A 147 -16.57 2.98 -2.29
C HIS A 147 -15.48 2.27 -1.48
N GLU A 148 -15.65 0.98 -1.18
CA GLU A 148 -14.59 0.14 -0.59
C GLU A 148 -13.40 0.01 -1.55
N TRP A 149 -13.68 -0.19 -2.85
CA TRP A 149 -12.64 -0.28 -3.88
C TRP A 149 -11.89 1.04 -4.10
N LEU A 150 -12.60 2.17 -4.17
CA LEU A 150 -11.99 3.50 -4.28
C LEU A 150 -11.17 3.87 -3.03
N GLY A 151 -11.57 3.39 -1.86
CA GLY A 151 -10.82 3.53 -0.61
C GLY A 151 -9.57 2.64 -0.57
N LEU A 152 -9.65 1.40 -1.07
CA LEU A 152 -8.49 0.52 -1.23
C LEU A 152 -7.47 1.16 -2.18
N GLU A 153 -7.90 1.67 -3.34
CA GLU A 153 -7.03 2.34 -4.32
C GLU A 153 -6.31 3.56 -3.71
N GLU A 154 -7.03 4.40 -2.99
CA GLU A 154 -6.45 5.56 -2.29
C GLU A 154 -5.43 5.11 -1.23
N GLN A 155 -5.75 4.07 -0.47
CA GLN A 155 -4.83 3.49 0.51
C GLN A 155 -3.56 2.91 -0.15
N LEU A 156 -3.69 2.22 -1.29
CA LEU A 156 -2.59 1.64 -2.07
C LEU A 156 -1.68 2.69 -2.73
N SER A 157 -2.24 3.82 -3.17
CA SER A 157 -1.50 4.91 -3.83
C SER A 157 -0.75 5.84 -2.86
N SER A 158 -1.14 5.85 -1.58
CA SER A 158 -0.56 6.74 -0.56
C SER A 158 0.84 6.30 -0.07
N ALA A 159 1.69 7.27 0.26
CA ALA A 159 3.10 7.04 0.60
C ALA A 159 3.30 6.21 1.88
N TRP A 160 4.13 5.16 1.82
CA TRP A 160 4.38 4.27 2.97
C TRP A 160 5.11 4.95 4.14
N VAL A 161 5.91 5.98 3.87
CA VAL A 161 6.67 6.79 4.84
C VAL A 161 6.61 8.26 4.40
N ASP A 162 6.50 9.22 5.33
CA ASP A 162 6.70 10.65 5.05
C ASP A 162 8.20 10.97 4.87
N ASP A 163 8.75 10.48 3.77
CA ASP A 163 10.13 10.73 3.34
C ASP A 163 10.17 11.15 1.86
N GLY A 164 9.15 11.91 1.43
CA GLY A 164 9.10 12.49 0.09
C GLY A 164 10.13 13.61 -0.10
N PRO A 165 10.38 14.05 -1.35
CA PRO A 165 11.34 15.11 -1.64
C PRO A 165 11.00 16.42 -0.93
N LYS A 166 11.98 17.04 -0.26
CA LYS A 166 11.81 18.34 0.43
C LYS A 166 12.85 19.35 -0.07
N LEU A 167 12.39 20.54 -0.43
CA LEU A 167 13.26 21.69 -0.73
C LEU A 167 13.66 22.35 0.58
N LEU A 168 14.96 22.49 0.82
CA LEU A 168 15.56 22.96 2.06
C LEU A 168 16.47 24.16 1.78
N THR A 169 16.34 25.21 2.57
CA THR A 169 17.38 26.25 2.67
C THR A 169 18.66 25.68 3.28
N ARG A 170 19.80 26.37 3.12
CA ARG A 170 21.06 25.96 3.78
C ARG A 170 21.00 25.99 5.30
N ALA A 171 20.08 26.78 5.89
CA ALA A 171 19.79 26.75 7.32
C ALA A 171 19.08 25.43 7.71
N GLN A 172 17.97 25.10 7.05
CA GLN A 172 17.22 23.87 7.28
C GLN A 172 18.03 22.61 6.99
N LEU A 173 18.91 22.65 5.98
CA LEU A 173 19.82 21.55 5.67
C LEU A 173 20.78 21.27 6.84
N ARG A 174 21.34 22.32 7.47
CA ARG A 174 22.20 22.19 8.67
C ARG A 174 21.42 21.78 9.91
N GLU A 175 20.17 22.18 10.05
CA GLU A 175 19.30 21.68 11.12
C GLU A 175 19.04 20.17 10.96
N LEU A 176 18.78 19.73 9.73
CA LEU A 176 18.49 18.33 9.39
C LEU A 176 19.69 17.38 9.58
N ILE A 177 20.90 17.81 9.18
CA ILE A 177 22.11 16.95 9.20
C ILE A 177 23.10 17.33 10.32
N GLY A 178 22.87 18.42 11.05
CA GLY A 178 23.83 18.99 11.99
C GLY A 178 24.98 19.76 11.30
N GLU A 179 25.94 20.22 12.10
CA GLU A 179 27.19 20.81 11.59
C GLU A 179 28.08 19.75 10.92
N ARG A 180 28.73 20.12 9.81
CA ARG A 180 29.42 19.17 8.92
C ARG A 180 30.78 19.65 8.47
N ARG A 181 31.69 18.69 8.23
CA ARG A 181 33.03 18.96 7.71
C ARG A 181 32.98 19.68 6.35
N PRO A 182 33.93 20.58 6.05
CA PRO A 182 34.04 21.21 4.74
C PRO A 182 34.04 20.17 3.61
N GLY A 183 33.29 20.45 2.55
CA GLY A 183 33.15 19.56 1.40
C GLY A 183 32.07 18.48 1.52
N PHE A 184 31.51 18.18 2.71
CA PHE A 184 30.49 17.13 2.88
C PHE A 184 29.23 17.36 2.02
N ILE A 185 28.71 18.59 1.98
CA ILE A 185 27.56 18.94 1.13
C ILE A 185 27.90 18.74 -0.36
N ALA A 186 29.13 19.07 -0.78
CA ALA A 186 29.58 18.86 -2.16
C ALA A 186 29.82 17.37 -2.49
N GLU A 187 30.11 16.52 -1.50
CA GLU A 187 30.11 15.06 -1.65
C GLU A 187 28.68 14.54 -1.86
N LEU A 188 27.72 14.97 -1.05
CA LEU A 188 26.30 14.60 -1.20
C LEU A 188 25.72 15.00 -2.56
N VAL A 189 26.06 16.20 -3.04
CA VAL A 189 25.64 16.69 -4.37
C VAL A 189 26.28 15.88 -5.49
N ARG A 190 27.59 15.62 -5.43
CA ARG A 190 28.27 14.77 -6.43
C ARG A 190 27.75 13.33 -6.44
N ALA A 191 27.29 12.83 -5.30
CA ALA A 191 26.71 11.50 -5.18
C ALA A 191 25.20 11.44 -5.49
N GLY A 192 24.57 12.56 -5.89
CA GLY A 192 23.15 12.62 -6.23
C GLY A 192 22.19 12.37 -5.06
N THR A 193 22.67 12.46 -3.82
CA THR A 193 21.84 12.33 -2.60
C THR A 193 21.20 13.66 -2.20
N LEU A 194 21.69 14.76 -2.78
CA LEU A 194 21.20 16.12 -2.63
C LEU A 194 21.32 16.81 -3.99
N GLU A 195 20.35 17.59 -4.40
CA GLU A 195 20.40 18.38 -5.64
C GLU A 195 20.47 19.87 -5.26
N GLN A 196 21.38 20.63 -5.89
CA GLN A 196 21.53 22.06 -5.61
C GLN A 196 20.66 22.88 -6.58
N HIS A 197 19.77 23.71 -6.04
CA HIS A 197 18.88 24.60 -6.78
C HIS A 197 19.24 26.06 -6.50
N GLY A 198 20.21 26.58 -7.26
CA GLY A 198 20.73 27.93 -7.05
C GLY A 198 21.65 28.04 -5.83
N ASP A 199 21.72 29.23 -5.23
CA ASP A 199 22.79 29.56 -4.28
C ASP A 199 22.55 29.09 -2.83
N ASP A 200 21.29 29.03 -2.37
CA ASP A 200 20.95 28.69 -0.98
C ASP A 200 19.81 27.66 -0.81
N ALA A 201 19.31 27.07 -1.91
CA ALA A 201 18.29 26.02 -1.85
C ALA A 201 18.80 24.67 -2.36
N TYR A 202 18.37 23.61 -1.69
CA TYR A 202 18.75 22.22 -1.97
C TYR A 202 17.51 21.34 -1.97
N LEU A 203 17.30 20.56 -3.01
CA LEU A 203 16.29 19.51 -3.04
C LEU A 203 16.90 18.24 -2.44
N ALA A 204 16.34 17.75 -1.35
CA ALA A 204 16.66 16.46 -0.77
C ALA A 204 15.61 15.44 -1.24
N PRO A 205 15.92 14.48 -2.13
CA PRO A 205 14.95 13.49 -2.62
C PRO A 205 14.43 12.57 -1.50
N SER A 206 15.24 12.34 -0.47
CA SER A 206 14.90 11.62 0.76
C SER A 206 15.64 12.27 1.95
N PRO A 207 14.97 13.10 2.75
CA PRO A 207 15.52 13.64 4.01
C PRO A 207 16.02 12.57 4.98
N GLY A 208 15.37 11.40 5.03
CA GLY A 208 15.74 10.27 5.88
C GLY A 208 17.05 9.62 5.46
N LEU A 209 17.26 9.31 4.17
CA LEU A 209 18.53 8.78 3.69
C LEU A 209 19.67 9.80 3.85
N LEU A 210 19.38 11.08 3.74
CA LEU A 210 20.34 12.16 4.00
C LEU A 210 20.79 12.19 5.47
N GLN A 211 19.87 12.01 6.44
CA GLN A 211 20.25 11.82 7.85
C GLN A 211 21.08 10.54 8.08
N VAL A 212 20.75 9.45 7.39
CA VAL A 212 21.51 8.19 7.50
C VAL A 212 22.93 8.36 6.94
N ALA A 213 23.09 9.01 5.79
CA ALA A 213 24.40 9.32 5.22
C ALA A 213 25.24 10.22 6.15
N ALA A 214 24.60 11.19 6.82
CA ALA A 214 25.24 12.04 7.81
C ALA A 214 25.77 11.24 9.02
N ARG A 215 24.94 10.38 9.63
CA ARG A 215 25.35 9.50 10.74
C ARG A 215 26.43 8.48 10.33
N LEU A 216 26.44 8.05 9.08
CA LEU A 216 27.46 7.15 8.53
C LEU A 216 28.81 7.88 8.37
N ASP A 217 28.82 9.15 7.95
CA ASP A 217 30.04 9.98 7.89
C ASP A 217 30.62 10.21 9.30
N ASP A 218 29.77 10.43 10.31
CA ASP A 218 30.17 10.52 11.73
C ASP A 218 30.85 9.22 12.22
N ALA A 219 30.44 8.07 11.68
CA ALA A 219 31.06 6.76 11.93
C ALA A 219 32.27 6.45 11.03
N GLY A 220 32.71 7.40 10.19
CA GLY A 220 33.85 7.25 9.28
C GLY A 220 33.55 6.52 7.96
N VAL A 221 32.27 6.31 7.62
CA VAL A 221 31.82 5.76 6.34
C VAL A 221 31.54 6.90 5.36
N SER A 222 32.46 7.14 4.44
CA SER A 222 32.36 8.19 3.42
C SER A 222 31.09 8.09 2.57
N VAL A 223 30.56 9.24 2.15
CA VAL A 223 29.35 9.37 1.30
C VAL A 223 29.34 8.37 0.13
N ASP A 224 30.41 8.28 -0.67
CA ASP A 224 30.49 7.38 -1.83
C ASP A 224 30.29 5.88 -1.47
N VAL A 225 30.67 5.47 -0.26
CA VAL A 225 30.49 4.09 0.23
C VAL A 225 29.07 3.90 0.75
N ALA A 226 28.52 4.89 1.45
CA ALA A 226 27.14 4.87 1.93
C ALA A 226 26.14 4.84 0.76
N THR A 227 26.33 5.65 -0.28
CA THR A 227 25.46 5.69 -1.47
C THR A 227 25.64 4.44 -2.34
N GLY A 228 26.86 3.92 -2.46
CA GLY A 228 27.11 2.63 -3.09
C GLY A 228 26.38 1.48 -2.40
N ALA A 229 26.38 1.44 -1.06
CA ALA A 229 25.64 0.46 -0.28
C ALA A 229 24.11 0.64 -0.42
N ALA A 230 23.63 1.89 -0.38
CA ALA A 230 22.21 2.22 -0.57
C ALA A 230 21.71 1.78 -1.96
N GLY A 231 22.49 2.00 -3.02
CA GLY A 231 22.14 1.57 -4.38
C GLY A 231 22.06 0.05 -4.54
N ILE A 232 22.93 -0.71 -3.86
CA ILE A 232 22.82 -2.18 -3.79
C ILE A 232 21.51 -2.56 -3.07
N LEU A 233 21.26 -2.00 -1.89
CA LEU A 233 20.08 -2.31 -1.09
C LEU A 233 18.78 -1.98 -1.84
N GLN A 234 18.69 -0.78 -2.45
CA GLN A 234 17.55 -0.32 -3.23
C GLN A 234 17.26 -1.25 -4.42
N LYS A 235 18.30 -1.67 -5.16
CA LYS A 235 18.15 -2.61 -6.29
C LYS A 235 17.55 -3.95 -5.86
N HIS A 236 18.00 -4.50 -4.73
CA HIS A 236 17.50 -5.78 -4.22
C HIS A 236 16.11 -5.65 -3.58
N LEU A 237 15.85 -4.60 -2.81
CA LEU A 237 14.54 -4.32 -2.23
C LEU A 237 13.48 -4.00 -3.28
N ALA A 238 13.81 -3.29 -4.36
CA ALA A 238 12.87 -3.02 -5.45
C ALA A 238 12.42 -4.32 -6.16
N LYS A 239 13.33 -5.30 -6.29
CA LYS A 239 12.97 -6.64 -6.79
C LYS A 239 12.08 -7.37 -5.79
N ALA A 240 12.49 -7.43 -4.51
CA ALA A 240 11.73 -8.11 -3.47
C ALA A 240 10.32 -7.52 -3.28
N ALA A 241 10.18 -6.19 -3.33
CA ALA A 241 8.89 -5.50 -3.25
C ALA A 241 7.94 -5.90 -4.39
N LYS A 242 8.46 -6.05 -5.62
CA LYS A 242 7.67 -6.54 -6.76
C LYS A 242 7.23 -8.00 -6.56
N GLU A 243 8.12 -8.85 -6.07
CA GLU A 243 7.83 -10.27 -5.81
C GLU A 243 6.80 -10.43 -4.68
N LEU A 244 6.92 -9.64 -3.60
CA LEU A 244 5.96 -9.59 -2.50
C LEU A 244 4.59 -9.04 -2.92
N ALA A 245 4.55 -7.96 -3.73
CA ALA A 245 3.30 -7.41 -4.23
C ALA A 245 2.54 -8.41 -5.13
N GLY A 246 3.25 -9.17 -5.97
CA GLY A 246 2.67 -10.29 -6.71
C GLY A 246 2.15 -11.39 -5.77
N TYR A 247 2.99 -11.82 -4.82
CA TYR A 247 2.62 -12.87 -3.87
C TYR A 247 1.37 -12.53 -3.05
N PHE A 248 1.25 -11.31 -2.53
CA PHE A 248 0.05 -10.88 -1.78
C PHE A 248 -1.19 -10.74 -2.68
N ALA A 249 -1.03 -10.36 -3.96
CA ALA A 249 -2.13 -10.33 -4.91
C ALA A 249 -2.62 -11.74 -5.27
N ASP A 250 -1.71 -12.70 -5.46
CA ASP A 250 -2.03 -14.11 -5.73
C ASP A 250 -2.73 -14.81 -4.55
N HIS A 251 -2.60 -14.28 -3.33
CA HIS A 251 -3.22 -14.79 -2.10
C HIS A 251 -4.35 -13.89 -1.56
N ALA A 252 -4.84 -12.94 -2.37
CA ALA A 252 -5.95 -12.07 -1.96
C ALA A 252 -7.23 -12.88 -1.72
N GLY A 253 -7.78 -12.81 -0.51
CA GLY A 253 -8.92 -13.64 -0.05
C GLY A 253 -8.52 -15.04 0.46
N ASP A 254 -7.36 -15.58 0.06
CA ASP A 254 -6.79 -16.86 0.51
C ASP A 254 -5.45 -16.64 1.22
N GLY A 255 -5.51 -16.00 2.40
CA GLY A 255 -4.36 -15.74 3.26
C GLY A 255 -3.90 -14.28 3.31
N PHE A 256 -4.29 -13.45 2.34
CA PHE A 256 -4.14 -11.99 2.40
C PHE A 256 -5.51 -11.30 2.42
N GLY A 257 -5.93 -10.89 3.62
CA GLY A 257 -7.32 -10.53 3.92
C GLY A 257 -8.16 -11.76 4.28
N HIS A 258 -9.01 -11.64 5.30
CA HIS A 258 -9.91 -12.72 5.72
C HIS A 258 -11.22 -12.67 4.93
N GLY A 259 -11.38 -13.58 3.96
CA GLY A 259 -12.58 -13.75 3.15
C GLY A 259 -12.68 -12.81 1.94
N ASP A 260 -13.74 -12.99 1.16
CA ASP A 260 -13.90 -12.44 -0.20
C ASP A 260 -14.30 -10.94 -0.26
N SER A 261 -13.78 -10.11 0.66
CA SER A 261 -14.12 -8.69 0.77
C SER A 261 -12.93 -7.75 0.53
N VAL A 262 -13.20 -6.68 -0.19
CA VAL A 262 -12.27 -5.54 -0.41
C VAL A 262 -11.89 -4.87 0.91
N VAL A 263 -12.79 -4.84 1.90
CA VAL A 263 -12.50 -4.33 3.26
C VAL A 263 -11.43 -5.19 3.94
N SER A 264 -11.58 -6.51 3.90
CA SER A 264 -10.62 -7.44 4.50
C SER A 264 -9.21 -7.31 3.90
N ILE A 265 -9.11 -7.06 2.59
CA ILE A 265 -7.84 -6.78 1.89
C ILE A 265 -7.30 -5.41 2.32
N SER A 266 -8.16 -4.40 2.47
CA SER A 266 -7.79 -3.06 2.92
C SER A 266 -7.21 -3.05 4.34
N ASP A 267 -7.83 -3.78 5.27
CA ASP A 267 -7.34 -3.88 6.64
C ASP A 267 -6.03 -4.68 6.72
N ALA A 268 -5.90 -5.78 5.96
CA ALA A 268 -4.64 -6.53 5.85
C ALA A 268 -3.49 -5.66 5.28
N PHE A 269 -3.77 -4.83 4.27
CA PHE A 269 -2.78 -3.88 3.74
C PHE A 269 -2.41 -2.78 4.76
N ARG A 270 -3.38 -2.29 5.55
CA ARG A 270 -3.11 -1.28 6.60
C ARG A 270 -2.16 -1.84 7.66
N GLU A 271 -2.40 -3.07 8.10
CA GLU A 271 -1.52 -3.76 9.06
C GLU A 271 -0.14 -4.03 8.47
N LEU A 272 -0.07 -4.50 7.21
CA LEU A 272 1.19 -4.70 6.49
C LEU A 272 1.99 -3.41 6.31
N ARG A 273 1.34 -2.27 6.08
CA ARG A 273 2.00 -0.97 5.96
C ARG A 273 2.58 -0.49 7.30
N SER A 274 1.90 -0.78 8.41
CA SER A 274 2.36 -0.48 9.76
C SER A 274 3.57 -1.35 10.16
N THR A 275 3.49 -2.66 9.91
CA THR A 275 4.44 -3.67 10.41
C THR A 275 5.56 -4.05 9.42
N GLY A 276 5.35 -3.84 8.12
CA GLY A 276 6.27 -4.19 7.04
C GLY A 276 7.65 -3.54 7.14
N PRO A 277 7.77 -2.22 7.38
CA PRO A 277 9.07 -1.56 7.54
C PRO A 277 9.94 -2.15 8.65
N GLU A 278 9.32 -2.53 9.78
CA GLU A 278 10.04 -3.16 10.89
C GLU A 278 10.40 -4.61 10.57
N SER A 279 9.51 -5.35 9.89
CA SER A 279 9.81 -6.70 9.39
C SER A 279 11.04 -6.71 8.47
N VAL A 280 11.17 -5.73 7.58
CA VAL A 280 12.35 -5.56 6.71
C VAL A 280 13.62 -5.28 7.52
N ARG A 281 13.55 -4.43 8.57
CA ARG A 281 14.70 -4.18 9.46
C ARG A 281 15.16 -5.44 10.18
N LEU A 282 14.23 -6.19 10.77
CA LEU A 282 14.53 -7.42 11.50
C LEU A 282 15.16 -8.50 10.60
N ILE A 283 14.61 -8.69 9.40
CA ILE A 283 15.18 -9.62 8.41
C ILE A 283 16.57 -9.15 7.98
N PHE A 284 16.75 -7.86 7.65
CA PHE A 284 18.05 -7.31 7.26
C PHE A 284 19.11 -7.48 8.34
N ALA A 285 18.79 -7.18 9.61
CA ALA A 285 19.69 -7.37 10.74
C ALA A 285 20.13 -8.83 10.86
N ARG A 286 19.18 -9.77 10.83
CA ARG A 286 19.43 -11.21 10.92
C ARG A 286 20.29 -11.74 9.76
N GLU A 287 20.08 -11.26 8.54
CA GLU A 287 20.90 -11.67 7.38
C GLU A 287 22.32 -11.08 7.45
N MET A 288 22.46 -9.82 7.87
CA MET A 288 23.76 -9.21 8.11
C MET A 288 24.55 -9.93 9.21
N GLU A 289 23.92 -10.32 10.32
CA GLU A 289 24.55 -11.12 11.38
C GLU A 289 25.06 -12.47 10.86
N GLN A 290 24.28 -13.18 10.05
CA GLN A 290 24.68 -14.45 9.45
C GLN A 290 25.90 -14.29 8.52
N VAL A 291 25.88 -13.27 7.65
CA VAL A 291 27.00 -12.97 6.74
C VAL A 291 28.26 -12.61 7.53
N LEU A 292 28.16 -11.71 8.50
CA LEU A 292 29.30 -11.27 9.32
C LEU A 292 29.88 -12.41 10.16
N ARG A 293 29.04 -13.25 10.78
CA ARG A 293 29.46 -14.46 11.49
C ARG A 293 30.26 -15.38 10.57
N LYS A 294 29.74 -15.67 9.37
CA LYS A 294 30.42 -16.52 8.39
C LYS A 294 31.76 -15.93 7.92
N MET A 295 31.89 -14.60 7.79
CA MET A 295 33.16 -13.94 7.47
C MET A 295 34.20 -14.08 8.58
N VAL A 296 33.78 -14.12 9.85
CA VAL A 296 34.66 -14.40 11.01
C VAL A 296 35.11 -15.87 10.97
N GLU A 297 34.17 -16.81 10.86
CA GLU A 297 34.42 -18.26 10.85
C GLU A 297 35.36 -18.70 9.71
N THR A 298 35.24 -18.06 8.54
CA THR A 298 36.08 -18.35 7.36
C THR A 298 37.42 -17.59 7.34
N GLY A 299 37.72 -16.78 8.36
CA GLY A 299 38.96 -16.01 8.46
C GLY A 299 39.08 -14.87 7.43
N GLU A 300 37.98 -14.45 6.82
CA GLU A 300 37.99 -13.32 5.87
C GLU A 300 38.23 -11.98 6.56
N THR A 301 37.90 -11.86 7.84
CA THR A 301 38.27 -10.73 8.70
C THR A 301 39.78 -10.46 8.69
N SER A 302 40.62 -11.49 8.78
CA SER A 302 42.08 -11.35 8.67
C SER A 302 42.55 -10.89 7.28
N ARG A 303 41.72 -11.01 6.23
CA ARG A 303 41.99 -10.41 4.91
C ARG A 303 41.70 -8.91 4.91
N ILE A 304 40.76 -8.44 5.73
CA ILE A 304 40.45 -7.01 5.92
C ILE A 304 41.63 -6.31 6.61
N GLU A 305 42.14 -6.87 7.70
CA GLU A 305 43.34 -6.36 8.41
C GLU A 305 44.54 -6.24 7.46
N LYS A 306 44.85 -7.30 6.70
CA LYS A 306 45.93 -7.31 5.70
C LYS A 306 45.73 -6.24 4.61
N LYS A 307 44.48 -5.95 4.19
CA LYS A 307 44.18 -4.85 3.26
C LYS A 307 44.42 -3.48 3.89
N ILE A 308 44.02 -3.28 5.16
CA ILE A 308 44.24 -2.03 5.92
C ILE A 308 45.74 -1.75 6.05
N ASP A 309 46.54 -2.74 6.47
CA ASP A 309 47.98 -2.58 6.65
C ASP A 309 48.72 -2.36 5.33
N LYS A 310 48.31 -3.05 4.25
CA LYS A 310 48.83 -2.76 2.90
C LYS A 310 48.53 -1.31 2.47
N LYS A 311 47.35 -0.78 2.80
CA LYS A 311 46.97 0.62 2.50
C LYS A 311 47.78 1.62 3.35
N LYS A 312 47.98 1.35 4.65
CA LYS A 312 48.86 2.13 5.54
C LYS A 312 50.31 2.17 5.03
N ARG A 313 50.89 1.01 4.67
CA ARG A 313 52.26 0.91 4.14
C ARG A 313 52.44 1.68 2.82
N ARG A 314 51.45 1.63 1.90
CA ARG A 314 51.50 2.42 0.65
C ARG A 314 51.45 3.93 0.91
N ARG A 315 50.59 4.40 1.83
CA ARG A 315 50.56 5.82 2.23
C ARG A 315 51.89 6.30 2.81
N LYS A 316 52.51 5.53 3.73
CA LYS A 316 53.81 5.88 4.32
C LYS A 316 54.94 5.95 3.27
N ARG A 317 54.96 5.06 2.27
CA ARG A 317 55.95 5.11 1.18
C ARG A 317 55.72 6.24 0.18
N GLY A 318 54.47 6.63 -0.07
CA GLY A 318 54.15 7.78 -0.92
C GLY A 318 54.53 9.12 -0.28
N ALA A 319 54.26 9.30 1.02
CA ALA A 319 54.66 10.50 1.75
C ALA A 319 56.17 10.69 1.80
N ALA A 320 56.94 9.61 1.98
CA ALA A 320 58.41 9.65 2.00
C ALA A 320 59.08 9.82 0.62
N ALA A 321 58.30 9.93 -0.45
CA ALA A 321 58.79 10.09 -1.83
C ALA A 321 58.34 11.41 -2.49
N GLY A 322 57.62 12.26 -1.76
CA GLY A 322 57.20 13.60 -2.19
C GLY A 322 57.89 14.73 -1.42
N ASP A 323 58.99 14.41 -0.74
CA ASP A 323 59.78 15.30 0.13
C ASP A 323 61.26 15.31 -0.36
N GLN A 324 61.45 15.16 -1.67
CA GLN A 324 62.71 15.17 -2.43
C GLN A 324 62.53 15.95 -3.73
#